data_AF-A0A1Y1YNV3-F1
#
_entry.id   AF-A0A1Y1YNV3-F1
#
_cell.length_a   1.000
_cell.length_b   1.000
_cell.length_c   1.000
_cell.angle_alpha   90.00
_cell.angle_beta   90.00
_cell.angle_gamma   90.00
#
_symmetry.space_group_name_H-M   'P 1'
#
loop_
_entity.id
_entity.type
_entity.pdbx_description
1 polymer ?
#
loop_
_entity_poly.entity_id
_entity_poly.type
_entity_poly.pdbx_seq_one_letter_code
_entity_poly.pdbx_strand_id
1 'polypeptide(L)'
;MSDVIQKVRPDFYFGVTTTKSSFKNSKYNDIISTYNLHVAGNECKFYTLNSSEDFKTTPCDESLAYAKKFGVAYRGHNLFWPANSPSWFKTYSDDIEVTKKYILDYIVKVLDHYKDEESILYWDVINESVCDNSTINNIYLRTGSNNSNEFLGWDTYTEDIFKIAREHTNSNVKLFYNDFNAENNNGYFNGKTGAVYNYIKSMKSKDVPIDGVGLQMHISCNYYPNYKQLYSLISKYEDINVEVHVTEIDVSMKNCETHEQQRKLYLDVFKACFDHPNCKVFTVWGAYDTESWLGGEYVPLPFDSDMYPKDIYFDMLNYVLEKLPSDATYPTPTSTVRPTINNSNNYNYIIEPNTFIINANWDNWSWDYESFDFDDDGNAVIVLTEAKYGALSLHRKNGNVFNERFIHFKMKLNNSYPVKVIVHSTLNEWITLKTIENVEINKFEDYIIEVPFNEKNNYNKISIQNSNGKSITITINDFYTADEINEDSSSYPILESTEYYSTSEVHSTSRTISTSKTTTVIPKTTTIAMTTTSITTTTNSSTVVPPTTVQNQSPTEDPELQNGTNDIKRIHFVLITITFIINTILNI
;
A
#
# COMPACT_ATOMS: atom_id res chain seq x y z
N MET A 1 6.19 -0.15 20.22
CA MET A 1 6.71 -1.54 20.36
C MET A 1 8.22 -1.59 20.19
N SER A 2 8.75 -1.20 19.03
CA SER A 2 10.18 -1.25 18.70
C SER A 2 11.11 -0.63 19.76
N ASP A 3 10.77 0.55 20.29
CA ASP A 3 11.54 1.21 21.36
C ASP A 3 11.69 0.33 22.61
N VAL A 4 10.61 -0.36 22.99
CA VAL A 4 10.58 -1.26 24.16
C VAL A 4 11.42 -2.49 23.89
N ILE A 5 11.29 -3.08 22.70
CA ILE A 5 12.10 -4.19 22.22
C ILE A 5 13.59 -3.85 22.29
N GLN A 6 14.00 -2.69 21.79
CA GLN A 6 15.41 -2.29 21.75
C GLN A 6 16.00 -2.00 23.14
N LYS A 7 15.20 -1.75 24.18
CA LYS A 7 15.69 -1.70 25.57
C LYS A 7 16.11 -3.07 26.09
N VAL A 8 15.49 -4.15 25.61
CA VAL A 8 15.78 -5.53 26.02
C VAL A 8 16.79 -6.20 25.07
N ARG A 9 16.60 -6.02 23.76
CA ARG A 9 17.40 -6.59 22.67
C ARG A 9 17.77 -5.48 21.66
N PRO A 10 18.85 -4.71 21.90
CA PRO A 10 19.26 -3.62 21.00
C PRO A 10 19.58 -4.09 19.57
N ASP A 11 19.89 -5.37 19.40
CA ASP A 11 20.24 -6.02 18.14
C ASP A 11 19.02 -6.61 17.39
N PHE A 12 17.81 -6.44 17.91
CA PHE A 12 16.59 -7.04 17.37
C PHE A 12 15.73 -6.01 16.65
N TYR A 13 15.27 -6.36 15.45
CA TYR A 13 14.36 -5.54 14.66
C TYR A 13 12.95 -6.14 14.65
N PHE A 14 11.98 -5.28 14.96
CA PHE A 14 10.57 -5.54 14.79
C PHE A 14 10.11 -4.84 13.51
N GLY A 15 9.83 -5.62 12.49
CA GLY A 15 9.60 -5.13 11.14
C GLY A 15 8.16 -5.21 10.67
N VAL A 16 7.88 -4.48 9.60
CA VAL A 16 6.57 -4.46 8.93
C VAL A 16 6.76 -4.30 7.42
N THR A 17 5.89 -4.96 6.67
CA THR A 17 5.78 -4.75 5.22
C THR A 17 4.92 -3.53 4.93
N THR A 18 5.35 -2.74 3.96
CA THR A 18 4.72 -1.47 3.62
C THR A 18 4.19 -1.46 2.19
N THR A 19 3.09 -0.75 1.97
CA THR A 19 2.43 -0.61 0.66
C THR A 19 2.27 0.86 0.32
N LYS A 20 2.77 1.28 -0.85
CA LYS A 20 2.79 2.69 -1.27
C LYS A 20 1.44 3.40 -1.18
N SER A 21 0.35 2.69 -1.48
CA SER A 21 -1.01 3.25 -1.47
C SER A 21 -1.47 3.76 -0.10
N SER A 22 -0.78 3.41 0.98
CA SER A 22 -1.15 3.79 2.35
C SER A 22 -0.23 4.85 2.96
N PHE A 23 0.78 5.33 2.23
CA PHE A 23 1.85 6.15 2.80
C PHE A 23 1.43 7.54 3.30
N LYS A 24 0.35 8.14 2.78
CA LYS A 24 -0.12 9.44 3.29
C LYS A 24 -1.20 9.28 4.37
N ASN A 25 -1.70 8.08 4.61
CA ASN A 25 -2.66 7.81 5.68
C ASN A 25 -2.00 8.00 7.06
N SER A 26 -2.53 8.90 7.87
CA SER A 26 -1.97 9.23 9.19
C SER A 26 -2.04 8.06 10.18
N LYS A 27 -3.17 7.32 10.23
CA LYS A 27 -3.27 6.11 11.07
C LYS A 27 -2.31 5.02 10.63
N TYR A 28 -2.12 4.86 9.32
CA TYR A 28 -1.09 3.95 8.81
C TYR A 28 0.30 4.38 9.30
N ASN A 29 0.63 5.67 9.17
CA ASN A 29 1.89 6.23 9.68
C ASN A 29 2.07 6.00 11.19
N ASP A 30 1.00 6.09 11.98
CA ASP A 30 1.02 5.75 13.41
C ASP A 30 1.37 4.28 13.64
N ILE A 31 0.76 3.35 12.90
CA ILE A 31 1.09 1.92 12.97
C ILE A 31 2.56 1.69 12.61
N ILE A 32 2.98 2.22 11.45
CA ILE A 32 4.33 2.08 10.91
C ILE A 32 5.39 2.62 11.88
N SER A 33 5.09 3.72 12.58
CA SER A 33 6.00 4.29 13.60
C SER A 33 6.32 3.34 14.76
N THR A 34 5.54 2.26 14.94
CA THR A 34 5.78 1.28 16.00
C THR A 34 6.84 0.22 15.66
N TYR A 35 7.34 0.24 14.42
CA TYR A 35 8.33 -0.69 13.86
C TYR A 35 9.68 0.02 13.62
N ASN A 36 10.77 -0.75 13.53
CA ASN A 36 12.12 -0.22 13.29
C ASN A 36 12.85 -0.87 12.09
N LEU A 37 12.12 -1.64 11.27
CA LEU A 37 12.58 -2.21 10.01
C LEU A 37 11.42 -2.25 9.02
N HIS A 38 11.58 -1.68 7.84
CA HIS A 38 10.56 -1.72 6.79
C HIS A 38 10.99 -2.67 5.66
N VAL A 39 9.99 -3.22 4.97
CA VAL A 39 10.13 -4.01 3.74
C VAL A 39 9.10 -3.51 2.73
N ALA A 40 9.47 -3.38 1.46
CA ALA A 40 8.48 -3.18 0.40
C ALA A 40 7.68 -4.47 0.16
N GLY A 41 6.36 -4.38 0.15
CA GLY A 41 5.51 -5.54 -0.18
C GLY A 41 5.62 -5.96 -1.64
N ASN A 42 5.78 -5.01 -2.56
CA ASN A 42 5.90 -5.31 -4.00
C ASN A 42 6.90 -4.43 -4.75
N GLU A 43 7.21 -3.27 -4.21
CA GLU A 43 7.89 -2.18 -4.90
C GLU A 43 9.35 -2.52 -5.26
N CYS A 44 9.99 -3.40 -4.50
CA CYS A 44 11.38 -3.85 -4.70
C CYS A 44 11.49 -5.28 -5.26
N LYS A 45 10.37 -5.91 -5.66
CA LYS A 45 10.41 -7.29 -6.16
C LYS A 45 11.07 -7.38 -7.53
N PHE A 46 11.63 -8.56 -7.82
CA PHE A 46 12.24 -8.88 -9.09
C PHE A 46 11.37 -8.47 -10.30
N TYR A 47 10.08 -8.83 -10.30
CA TYR A 47 9.18 -8.47 -11.40
C TYR A 47 8.83 -6.97 -11.50
N THR A 48 8.96 -6.22 -10.41
CA THR A 48 8.68 -4.77 -10.39
C THR A 48 9.87 -4.01 -10.96
N LEU A 49 11.05 -4.27 -10.38
CA LEU A 49 12.32 -3.67 -10.80
C LEU A 49 12.69 -4.06 -12.23
N ASN A 50 12.28 -5.25 -12.67
CA ASN A 50 12.56 -5.82 -13.98
C ASN A 50 11.30 -5.99 -14.84
N SER A 51 10.32 -5.09 -14.73
CA SER A 51 9.05 -5.18 -15.47
C SER A 51 9.17 -5.06 -17.00
N SER A 52 10.31 -4.58 -17.48
CA SER A 52 10.71 -4.49 -18.90
C SER A 52 12.23 -4.67 -19.01
N GLU A 53 12.77 -4.73 -20.23
CA GLU A 53 14.23 -4.64 -20.41
C GLU A 53 14.82 -3.33 -19.83
N ASP A 54 13.99 -2.27 -19.76
CA ASP A 54 14.30 -1.05 -19.02
C ASP A 54 14.12 -1.26 -17.51
N PHE A 55 15.22 -1.08 -16.79
CA PHE A 55 15.32 -1.18 -15.33
C PHE A 55 14.56 -0.03 -14.64
N LYS A 56 13.68 -0.34 -13.68
CA LYS A 56 12.83 0.66 -12.99
C LYS A 56 13.03 0.64 -11.48
N THR A 57 13.72 1.63 -10.94
CA THR A 57 13.99 1.73 -9.49
C THR A 57 12.95 2.55 -8.74
N THR A 58 12.23 3.44 -9.43
CA THR A 58 11.36 4.45 -8.80
C THR A 58 10.42 3.89 -7.73
N PRO A 59 9.68 2.77 -7.94
CA PRO A 59 8.81 2.24 -6.89
C PRO A 59 9.58 1.86 -5.61
N CYS A 60 10.73 1.19 -5.75
CA CYS A 60 11.56 0.79 -4.63
C CYS A 60 12.24 2.00 -3.97
N ASP A 61 12.67 2.99 -4.77
CA ASP A 61 13.21 4.26 -4.27
C ASP A 61 12.19 5.01 -3.40
N GLU A 62 10.92 5.02 -3.79
CA GLU A 62 9.84 5.64 -3.01
C GLU A 62 9.57 4.88 -1.70
N SER A 63 9.59 3.55 -1.71
CA SER A 63 9.44 2.73 -0.49
C SER A 63 10.62 2.92 0.47
N LEU A 64 11.85 2.95 -0.04
CA LEU A 64 13.05 3.24 0.76
C LEU A 64 13.00 4.66 1.33
N ALA A 65 12.60 5.66 0.53
CA ALA A 65 12.44 7.03 0.99
C ALA A 65 11.39 7.13 2.12
N TYR A 66 10.30 6.37 2.01
CA TYR A 66 9.30 6.28 3.06
C TYR A 66 9.88 5.70 4.35
N ALA A 67 10.67 4.63 4.30
CA ALA A 67 11.37 4.12 5.49
C ALA A 67 12.33 5.15 6.12
N LYS A 68 13.08 5.89 5.27
CA LYS A 68 14.00 6.95 5.72
C LYS A 68 13.27 8.09 6.44
N LYS A 69 12.01 8.39 6.10
CA LYS A 69 11.17 9.37 6.83
C LYS A 69 11.01 9.01 8.31
N PHE A 70 10.97 7.72 8.65
CA PHE A 70 10.87 7.24 10.03
C PHE A 70 12.24 6.98 10.68
N GLY A 71 13.34 7.11 9.92
CA GLY A 71 14.69 6.85 10.42
C GLY A 71 14.96 5.38 10.76
N VAL A 72 14.26 4.46 10.10
CA VAL A 72 14.31 3.01 10.38
C VAL A 72 15.17 2.26 9.36
N ALA A 73 15.55 1.02 9.71
CA ALA A 73 16.27 0.14 8.81
C ALA A 73 15.37 -0.36 7.67
N TYR A 74 15.98 -0.93 6.63
CA TYR A 74 15.29 -1.46 5.46
C TYR A 74 15.82 -2.84 5.05
N ARG A 75 14.92 -3.71 4.60
CA ARG A 75 15.24 -4.96 3.90
C ARG A 75 14.82 -4.84 2.44
N GLY A 76 15.75 -5.09 1.54
CA GLY A 76 15.46 -5.27 0.13
C GLY A 76 14.87 -6.64 -0.14
N HIS A 77 13.63 -6.67 -0.65
CA HIS A 77 12.88 -7.87 -0.96
C HIS A 77 12.29 -7.74 -2.38
N ASN A 78 12.80 -8.43 -3.39
CA ASN A 78 13.91 -9.39 -3.40
C ASN A 78 14.69 -9.27 -4.72
N LEU A 79 15.93 -9.74 -4.74
CA LEU A 79 16.77 -9.67 -5.95
C LEU A 79 16.35 -10.71 -6.98
N PHE A 80 16.04 -11.93 -6.56
CA PHE A 80 15.70 -13.01 -7.48
C PHE A 80 14.62 -13.92 -6.92
N TRP A 81 13.51 -14.04 -7.66
CA TRP A 81 12.38 -14.92 -7.31
C TRP A 81 11.98 -15.75 -8.52
N PRO A 82 12.52 -16.98 -8.66
CA PRO A 82 12.30 -17.80 -9.85
C PRO A 82 10.83 -18.14 -10.09
N ALA A 83 10.04 -18.33 -9.02
CA ALA A 83 8.61 -18.64 -9.12
C ALA A 83 7.79 -17.48 -9.72
N ASN A 84 8.23 -16.24 -9.52
CA ASN A 84 7.54 -15.02 -9.93
C ASN A 84 8.46 -14.09 -10.74
N SER A 85 9.09 -14.63 -11.78
CA SER A 85 9.89 -13.82 -12.71
C SER A 85 9.00 -12.87 -13.55
N PRO A 86 9.56 -11.80 -14.15
CA PRO A 86 8.86 -10.96 -15.12
C PRO A 86 8.26 -11.78 -16.27
N SER A 87 7.06 -11.43 -16.74
CA SER A 87 6.36 -12.19 -17.78
C SER A 87 7.13 -12.24 -19.11
N TRP A 88 7.85 -11.16 -19.45
CA TRP A 88 8.65 -11.08 -20.68
C TRP A 88 9.86 -12.04 -20.65
N PHE A 89 10.31 -12.43 -19.45
CA PHE A 89 11.49 -13.27 -19.27
C PHE A 89 11.28 -14.69 -19.82
N LYS A 90 10.02 -15.17 -19.85
CA LYS A 90 9.64 -16.48 -20.41
C LYS A 90 10.08 -16.70 -21.85
N THR A 91 10.14 -15.63 -22.64
CA THR A 91 10.45 -15.68 -24.06
C THR A 91 11.80 -15.04 -24.38
N TYR A 92 12.61 -14.77 -23.35
CA TYR A 92 13.89 -14.07 -23.53
C TYR A 92 14.91 -14.94 -24.28
N SER A 93 15.15 -16.16 -23.79
CA SER A 93 16.11 -17.10 -24.38
C SER A 93 15.94 -18.50 -23.80
N ASP A 94 16.12 -19.53 -24.62
CA ASP A 94 16.28 -20.92 -24.16
C ASP A 94 17.76 -21.27 -23.88
N ASP A 95 18.70 -20.38 -24.21
CA ASP A 95 20.12 -20.53 -23.90
C ASP A 95 20.37 -20.13 -22.43
N ILE A 96 20.83 -21.11 -21.64
CA ILE A 96 21.10 -20.98 -20.20
C ILE A 96 22.19 -19.94 -19.94
N GLU A 97 23.23 -19.86 -20.78
CA GLU A 97 24.35 -18.92 -20.56
C GLU A 97 23.92 -17.48 -20.85
N VAL A 98 23.07 -17.28 -21.86
CA VAL A 98 22.46 -15.96 -22.15
C VAL A 98 21.59 -15.52 -20.97
N THR A 99 20.76 -16.42 -20.46
CA THR A 99 19.85 -16.16 -19.34
C THR A 99 20.63 -15.89 -18.05
N LYS A 100 21.65 -16.71 -17.76
CA LYS A 100 22.56 -16.54 -16.63
C LYS A 100 23.22 -15.17 -16.66
N LYS A 101 23.83 -14.81 -17.79
CA LYS A 101 24.48 -13.51 -17.96
C LYS A 101 23.52 -12.36 -17.68
N TYR A 102 22.31 -12.43 -18.22
CA TYR A 102 21.31 -11.40 -17.99
C TYR A 102 20.95 -11.26 -16.49
N ILE A 103 20.67 -12.36 -15.79
CA ILE A 103 20.27 -12.31 -14.37
C ILE A 103 21.39 -11.75 -13.50
N LEU A 104 22.64 -12.15 -13.75
CA LEU A 104 23.78 -11.62 -13.02
C LEU A 104 23.96 -10.11 -13.30
N ASP A 105 23.88 -9.68 -14.56
CA ASP A 105 23.96 -8.26 -14.92
C ASP A 105 22.81 -7.44 -14.28
N TYR A 106 21.60 -8.00 -14.17
CA TYR A 106 20.47 -7.36 -13.50
C TYR A 106 20.72 -7.20 -12.00
N ILE A 107 21.20 -8.25 -11.32
CA ILE A 107 21.51 -8.19 -9.88
C ILE A 107 22.60 -7.14 -9.61
N VAL A 108 23.62 -7.08 -10.46
CA VAL A 108 24.66 -6.04 -10.41
C VAL A 108 24.05 -4.65 -10.50
N LYS A 109 23.16 -4.40 -11.47
CA LYS A 109 22.51 -3.08 -11.63
C LYS A 109 21.71 -2.67 -10.39
N VAL A 110 20.94 -3.60 -9.81
CA VAL A 110 20.17 -3.32 -8.58
C VAL A 110 21.10 -2.97 -7.43
N LEU A 111 22.11 -3.80 -7.20
CA LEU A 111 23.01 -3.62 -6.06
C LEU A 111 23.89 -2.39 -6.21
N ASP A 112 24.40 -2.11 -7.42
CA ASP A 112 25.18 -0.91 -7.69
C ASP A 112 24.37 0.38 -7.50
N HIS A 113 23.07 0.35 -7.78
CA HIS A 113 22.17 1.48 -7.54
C HIS A 113 21.95 1.74 -6.04
N TYR A 114 21.87 0.67 -5.22
CA TYR A 114 21.57 0.75 -3.79
C TYR A 114 22.80 0.61 -2.87
N LYS A 115 24.02 0.45 -3.39
CA LYS A 115 25.22 0.12 -2.59
C LYS A 115 25.58 1.17 -1.53
N ASP A 116 25.22 2.43 -1.75
CA ASP A 116 25.52 3.55 -0.86
C ASP A 116 24.35 3.86 0.10
N GLU A 117 23.25 3.10 0.05
CA GLU A 117 22.10 3.28 0.93
C GLU A 117 22.30 2.56 2.27
N GLU A 118 22.84 3.30 3.25
CA GLU A 118 23.15 2.79 4.61
C GLU A 118 21.94 2.26 5.39
N SER A 119 20.72 2.67 5.02
CA SER A 119 19.50 2.18 5.65
C SER A 119 19.20 0.71 5.30
N ILE A 120 19.72 0.21 4.17
CA ILE A 120 19.52 -1.18 3.76
C ILE A 120 20.48 -2.06 4.57
N LEU A 121 19.94 -2.98 5.36
CA LEU A 121 20.73 -3.92 6.18
C LEU A 121 20.72 -5.34 5.61
N TYR A 122 19.69 -5.69 4.84
CA TYR A 122 19.43 -7.04 4.40
C TYR A 122 18.95 -7.06 2.94
N TRP A 123 19.39 -8.06 2.18
CA TRP A 123 18.78 -8.42 0.89
C TRP A 123 18.34 -9.87 0.90
N ASP A 124 17.08 -10.10 0.55
CA ASP A 124 16.62 -11.43 0.13
C ASP A 124 17.14 -11.67 -1.29
N VAL A 125 18.23 -12.42 -1.39
CA VAL A 125 18.94 -12.65 -2.66
C VAL A 125 18.17 -13.63 -3.52
N ILE A 126 17.78 -14.76 -2.95
CA ILE A 126 16.96 -15.77 -3.62
C ILE A 126 15.73 -16.03 -2.75
N ASN A 127 14.55 -15.89 -3.34
CA ASN A 127 13.26 -16.14 -2.70
C ASN A 127 12.63 -17.45 -3.21
N GLU A 128 12.16 -18.30 -2.30
CA GLU A 128 11.24 -19.44 -2.54
C GLU A 128 11.67 -20.45 -3.61
N SER A 129 12.95 -20.78 -3.63
CA SER A 129 13.46 -21.61 -4.71
C SER A 129 13.34 -23.10 -4.50
N VAL A 130 13.17 -23.59 -3.26
CA VAL A 130 13.02 -25.02 -2.97
C VAL A 130 11.55 -25.41 -3.17
N CYS A 131 11.31 -26.52 -3.87
CA CYS A 131 9.95 -27.03 -4.09
C CYS A 131 9.34 -27.60 -2.81
N ASP A 132 8.02 -27.48 -2.66
CA ASP A 132 7.30 -27.95 -1.46
C ASP A 132 7.32 -29.47 -1.27
N ASN A 133 7.51 -30.24 -2.35
CA ASN A 133 7.68 -31.70 -2.31
C ASN A 133 9.10 -32.15 -1.95
N SER A 134 10.02 -31.21 -1.69
CA SER A 134 11.38 -31.54 -1.26
C SER A 134 11.40 -32.19 0.12
N THR A 135 12.40 -33.04 0.33
CA THR A 135 12.68 -33.71 1.59
C THR A 135 14.13 -33.49 1.97
N ILE A 136 14.47 -33.79 3.23
CA ILE A 136 15.85 -33.69 3.71
C ILE A 136 16.88 -34.44 2.83
N ASN A 137 16.47 -35.53 2.18
CA ASN A 137 17.35 -36.36 1.35
C ASN A 137 17.23 -36.07 -0.16
N ASN A 138 16.15 -35.42 -0.59
CA ASN A 138 15.88 -35.12 -2.00
C ASN A 138 15.42 -33.66 -2.12
N ILE A 139 16.36 -32.80 -2.52
CA ILE A 139 16.12 -31.36 -2.69
C ILE A 139 15.80 -31.12 -4.17
N TYR A 140 14.61 -30.57 -4.43
CA TYR A 140 14.21 -30.12 -5.76
C TYR A 140 14.15 -28.59 -5.75
N LEU A 141 14.84 -27.95 -6.69
CA LEU A 141 14.67 -26.52 -6.94
C LEU A 141 13.58 -26.32 -7.99
N ARG A 142 12.86 -25.20 -7.88
CA ARG A 142 11.84 -24.81 -8.86
C ARG A 142 12.52 -24.58 -10.21
N THR A 143 12.17 -25.36 -11.23
CA THR A 143 12.73 -25.22 -12.58
C THR A 143 11.59 -25.26 -13.58
N GLY A 144 11.50 -24.22 -14.43
CA GLY A 144 10.55 -24.04 -15.55
C GLY A 144 9.33 -24.96 -15.60
N SER A 145 8.15 -24.44 -15.23
CA SER A 145 6.86 -25.08 -15.50
C SER A 145 5.97 -24.18 -16.37
N ASN A 146 5.14 -24.77 -17.23
CA ASN A 146 4.21 -24.04 -18.11
C ASN A 146 3.21 -23.12 -17.35
N ASN A 147 3.07 -23.31 -16.04
CA ASN A 147 2.08 -22.64 -15.19
C ASN A 147 2.69 -21.58 -14.24
N SER A 148 4.01 -21.37 -14.28
CA SER A 148 4.72 -20.35 -13.49
C SER A 148 5.58 -19.49 -14.41
N ASN A 149 6.20 -18.44 -13.88
CA ASN A 149 7.25 -17.69 -14.61
C ASN A 149 8.66 -18.23 -14.31
N GLU A 150 8.76 -19.50 -13.94
CA GLU A 150 10.05 -20.20 -13.78
C GLU A 150 10.70 -20.42 -15.16
N PHE A 151 12.03 -20.36 -15.23
CA PHE A 151 12.80 -20.63 -16.45
C PHE A 151 13.79 -21.78 -16.23
N LEU A 152 14.26 -22.40 -17.31
CA LEU A 152 15.11 -23.57 -17.23
C LEU A 152 16.57 -23.19 -16.94
N GLY A 153 17.25 -23.97 -16.10
CA GLY A 153 18.70 -23.89 -15.90
C GLY A 153 19.19 -22.88 -14.88
N TRP A 154 18.32 -22.07 -14.25
CA TRP A 154 18.76 -21.13 -13.21
C TRP A 154 19.29 -21.81 -11.94
N ASP A 155 18.82 -23.02 -11.68
CA ASP A 155 19.29 -23.91 -10.62
C ASP A 155 20.78 -24.27 -10.76
N THR A 156 21.39 -24.04 -11.93
CA THR A 156 22.81 -24.33 -12.19
C THR A 156 23.78 -23.21 -11.77
N TYR A 157 23.28 -22.02 -11.41
CA TYR A 157 24.10 -20.86 -11.06
C TYR A 157 23.64 -20.11 -9.81
N THR A 158 22.98 -20.79 -8.88
CA THR A 158 22.53 -20.21 -7.60
C THR A 158 23.69 -19.70 -6.74
N GLU A 159 24.85 -20.37 -6.80
CA GLU A 159 26.08 -19.96 -6.13
C GLU A 159 26.62 -18.64 -6.70
N ASP A 160 26.55 -18.47 -8.01
CA ASP A 160 27.04 -17.28 -8.70
C ASP A 160 26.17 -16.06 -8.37
N ILE A 161 24.86 -16.25 -8.20
CA ILE A 161 23.91 -15.20 -7.75
C ILE A 161 24.32 -14.64 -6.38
N PHE A 162 24.65 -15.48 -5.41
CA PHE A 162 25.11 -15.02 -4.10
C PHE A 162 26.50 -14.39 -4.15
N LYS A 163 27.42 -14.96 -4.93
CA LYS A 163 28.78 -14.40 -5.10
C LYS A 163 28.74 -13.00 -5.70
N ILE A 164 28.01 -12.82 -6.81
CA ILE A 164 27.86 -11.49 -7.43
C ILE A 164 27.13 -10.52 -6.50
N ALA A 165 26.15 -11.01 -5.73
CA ALA A 165 25.47 -10.17 -4.75
C ALA A 165 26.42 -9.67 -3.66
N ARG A 166 27.33 -10.52 -3.17
CA ARG A 166 28.35 -10.12 -2.19
C ARG A 166 29.37 -9.16 -2.77
N GLU A 167 29.76 -9.33 -4.04
CA GLU A 167 30.72 -8.46 -4.72
C GLU A 167 30.20 -7.03 -4.91
N HIS A 168 28.90 -6.86 -5.14
CA HIS A 168 28.29 -5.57 -5.48
C HIS A 168 27.47 -4.91 -4.36
N THR A 169 27.21 -5.63 -3.27
CA THR A 169 26.56 -5.05 -2.09
C THR A 169 27.58 -4.45 -1.12
N ASN A 170 27.14 -3.51 -0.29
CA ASN A 170 27.94 -3.00 0.82
C ASN A 170 28.31 -4.15 1.79
N SER A 171 29.55 -4.22 2.27
CA SER A 171 30.02 -5.30 3.14
C SER A 171 29.23 -5.44 4.45
N ASN A 172 28.56 -4.36 4.90
CA ASN A 172 27.71 -4.37 6.09
C ASN A 172 26.33 -4.98 5.85
N VAL A 173 25.92 -5.15 4.58
CA VAL A 173 24.65 -5.75 4.21
C VAL A 173 24.77 -7.27 4.25
N LYS A 174 23.79 -7.93 4.87
CA LYS A 174 23.70 -9.38 4.95
C LYS A 174 22.82 -9.95 3.85
N LEU A 175 23.21 -11.10 3.33
CA LEU A 175 22.58 -11.78 2.20
C LEU A 175 21.77 -12.98 2.68
N PHE A 176 20.48 -12.98 2.33
CA PHE A 176 19.51 -13.96 2.82
C PHE A 176 18.99 -14.86 1.71
N TYR A 177 18.78 -16.12 2.07
CA TYR A 177 17.85 -17.01 1.40
C TYR A 177 16.50 -16.97 2.12
N ASN A 178 15.39 -16.70 1.45
CA ASN A 178 14.08 -16.55 2.09
C ASN A 178 13.07 -17.55 1.49
N ASP A 179 12.28 -18.25 2.31
CA ASP A 179 11.31 -19.25 1.81
C ASP A 179 10.16 -19.49 2.81
N PHE A 180 8.97 -19.80 2.30
CA PHE A 180 7.84 -20.31 3.08
C PHE A 180 7.94 -21.83 3.27
N ASN A 181 7.25 -22.35 4.27
CA ASN A 181 7.26 -23.77 4.64
C ASN A 181 8.66 -24.31 5.03
N ALA A 182 9.68 -23.46 5.05
CA ALA A 182 11.01 -23.78 5.56
C ALA A 182 10.95 -24.01 7.08
N GLU A 183 9.97 -23.43 7.74
CA GLU A 183 9.61 -23.59 9.14
C GLU A 183 8.59 -24.71 9.38
N ASN A 184 7.96 -25.25 8.32
CA ASN A 184 6.67 -25.90 8.47
C ASN A 184 6.51 -27.30 7.84
N ASN A 185 6.52 -28.27 8.74
CA ASN A 185 5.63 -29.43 8.79
C ASN A 185 5.38 -29.63 10.29
N ASN A 186 4.76 -28.66 10.98
CA ASN A 186 4.77 -28.59 12.44
C ASN A 186 6.19 -28.80 13.02
N GLY A 187 7.21 -28.13 12.46
CA GLY A 187 8.61 -28.31 12.85
C GLY A 187 9.25 -29.69 12.54
N TYR A 188 8.59 -30.57 11.77
CA TYR A 188 9.18 -31.84 11.36
C TYR A 188 10.23 -31.63 10.27
N PHE A 189 11.47 -31.96 10.64
CA PHE A 189 12.67 -31.72 9.85
C PHE A 189 12.79 -32.57 8.57
N ASN A 190 11.94 -33.57 8.33
CA ASN A 190 12.11 -34.49 7.20
C ASN A 190 11.56 -33.95 5.86
N GLY A 191 10.72 -32.91 5.88
CA GLY A 191 10.14 -32.28 4.68
C GLY A 191 10.96 -31.09 4.17
N LYS A 192 10.27 -30.08 3.63
CA LYS A 192 10.87 -28.85 3.10
C LYS A 192 11.79 -28.15 4.10
N THR A 193 11.45 -28.15 5.40
CA THR A 193 12.32 -27.64 6.47
C THR A 193 13.74 -28.21 6.43
N GLY A 194 13.89 -29.54 6.36
CA GLY A 194 15.22 -30.15 6.26
C GLY A 194 15.87 -29.96 4.90
N ALA A 195 15.06 -29.88 3.83
CA ALA A 195 15.56 -29.62 2.48
C ALA A 195 16.21 -28.23 2.39
N VAL A 196 15.53 -27.18 2.87
CA VAL A 196 16.05 -25.80 2.90
C VAL A 196 17.30 -25.71 3.79
N TYR A 197 17.28 -26.34 4.97
CA TYR A 197 18.46 -26.40 5.82
C TYR A 197 19.65 -27.06 5.11
N ASN A 198 19.46 -28.23 4.48
CA ASN A 198 20.53 -28.93 3.78
C ASN A 198 20.99 -28.18 2.51
N TYR A 199 20.08 -27.48 1.84
CA TYR A 199 20.40 -26.60 0.72
C TYR A 199 21.36 -25.49 1.16
N ILE A 200 21.00 -24.74 2.19
CA ILE A 200 21.85 -23.67 2.74
C ILE A 200 23.17 -24.23 3.28
N LYS A 201 23.13 -25.34 4.02
CA LYS A 201 24.34 -26.00 4.54
C LYS A 201 25.29 -26.41 3.41
N SER A 202 24.76 -26.91 2.29
CA SER A 202 25.55 -27.25 1.10
C SER A 202 26.20 -26.01 0.51
N MET A 203 25.46 -24.91 0.35
CA MET A 203 26.00 -23.63 -0.13
C MET A 203 27.11 -23.10 0.79
N LYS A 204 26.93 -23.15 2.11
CA LYS A 204 27.95 -22.77 3.10
C LYS A 204 29.21 -23.65 3.00
N SER A 205 29.06 -24.95 2.76
CA SER A 205 30.20 -25.86 2.59
C SER A 205 31.02 -25.61 1.32
N LYS A 206 30.49 -24.81 0.40
CA LYS A 206 31.14 -24.36 -0.84
C LYS A 206 31.56 -22.89 -0.79
N ASP A 207 31.65 -22.32 0.42
CA ASP A 207 32.02 -20.93 0.67
C ASP A 207 31.11 -19.89 -0.02
N VAL A 208 29.85 -20.23 -0.29
CA VAL A 208 28.87 -19.27 -0.78
C VAL A 208 28.55 -18.25 0.33
N PRO A 209 28.54 -16.94 0.04
CA PRO A 209 28.32 -15.89 1.03
C PRO A 209 26.85 -15.74 1.41
N ILE A 210 26.30 -16.76 2.07
CA ILE A 210 24.97 -16.72 2.69
C ILE A 210 25.14 -16.39 4.17
N ASP A 211 24.59 -15.26 4.61
CA ASP A 211 24.69 -14.80 5.99
C ASP A 211 23.48 -15.23 6.81
N GLY A 212 22.33 -15.40 6.18
CA GLY A 212 21.10 -15.72 6.89
C GLY A 212 20.05 -16.46 6.08
N VAL A 213 19.05 -16.93 6.81
CA VAL A 213 17.83 -17.53 6.30
C VAL A 213 16.61 -16.76 6.80
N GLY A 214 15.71 -16.43 5.89
CA GLY A 214 14.39 -15.91 6.18
C GLY A 214 13.39 -17.06 6.22
N LEU A 215 12.71 -17.20 7.36
CA LEU A 215 11.57 -18.09 7.53
C LEU A 215 10.32 -17.21 7.40
N GLN A 216 9.62 -17.31 6.26
CA GLN A 216 8.50 -16.41 5.95
C GLN A 216 7.42 -16.48 7.04
N MET A 217 7.07 -17.67 7.51
CA MET A 217 6.10 -17.87 8.59
C MET A 217 4.66 -17.48 8.20
N HIS A 218 4.28 -17.74 6.95
CA HIS A 218 2.87 -17.76 6.56
C HIS A 218 2.17 -19.01 7.14
N ILE A 219 1.59 -18.87 8.33
CA ILE A 219 1.09 -20.00 9.12
C ILE A 219 -0.42 -19.94 9.40
N SER A 220 -0.96 -21.03 9.91
CA SER A 220 -2.36 -21.11 10.33
C SER A 220 -2.54 -22.13 11.46
N CYS A 221 -3.71 -22.17 12.08
CA CYS A 221 -3.97 -23.02 13.25
C CYS A 221 -3.88 -24.55 13.03
N ASN A 222 -3.71 -25.02 11.79
CA ASN A 222 -3.44 -26.43 11.46
C ASN A 222 -2.02 -26.67 10.92
N TYR A 223 -1.24 -25.61 10.72
CA TYR A 223 0.06 -25.68 10.06
C TYR A 223 0.99 -24.60 10.63
N TYR A 224 1.77 -24.94 11.67
CA TYR A 224 2.64 -24.00 12.38
C TYR A 224 3.71 -24.74 13.23
N PRO A 225 4.91 -24.18 13.41
CA PRO A 225 5.83 -24.66 14.44
C PRO A 225 5.41 -24.17 15.83
N ASN A 226 5.57 -24.97 16.87
CA ASN A 226 5.50 -24.47 18.25
C ASN A 226 6.83 -23.83 18.69
N TYR A 227 6.82 -23.16 19.85
CA TYR A 227 8.00 -22.50 20.42
C TYR A 227 9.27 -23.37 20.39
N LYS A 228 9.20 -24.62 20.91
CA LYS A 228 10.38 -25.49 21.04
C LYS A 228 10.91 -25.93 19.68
N GLN A 229 10.02 -26.18 18.74
CA GLN A 229 10.37 -26.60 17.39
C GLN A 229 11.08 -25.48 16.64
N LEU A 230 10.53 -24.27 16.67
CA LEU A 230 11.15 -23.13 16.02
C LEU A 230 12.48 -22.77 16.70
N TYR A 231 12.53 -22.74 18.03
CA TYR A 231 13.78 -22.51 18.78
C TYR A 231 14.86 -23.51 18.35
N SER A 232 14.54 -24.81 18.29
CA SER A 232 15.49 -25.84 17.86
C SER A 232 15.91 -25.69 16.40
N LEU A 233 15.02 -25.24 15.51
CA LEU A 233 15.37 -24.97 14.11
C LEU A 233 16.34 -23.78 14.02
N ILE A 234 16.11 -22.73 14.81
CA ILE A 234 17.01 -21.57 14.88
C ILE A 234 18.41 -22.00 15.36
N SER A 235 18.50 -22.86 16.36
CA SER A 235 19.79 -23.39 16.85
C SER A 235 20.54 -24.18 15.77
N LYS A 236 19.84 -24.91 14.90
CA LYS A 236 20.50 -25.62 13.78
C LYS A 236 21.14 -24.66 12.78
N TYR A 237 20.49 -23.54 12.49
CA TYR A 237 21.08 -22.52 11.62
C TYR A 237 22.26 -21.81 12.29
N GLU A 238 22.19 -21.59 13.60
CA GLU A 238 23.33 -21.08 14.40
C GLU A 238 24.55 -22.00 14.29
N ASP A 239 24.35 -23.33 14.38
CA ASP A 239 25.42 -24.34 14.28
C ASP A 239 26.20 -24.29 12.95
N ILE A 240 25.60 -23.73 11.89
CA ILE A 240 26.24 -23.54 10.58
C ILE A 240 26.58 -22.07 10.28
N ASN A 241 26.56 -21.22 11.31
CA ASN A 241 26.83 -19.78 11.24
C ASN A 241 25.97 -19.08 10.19
N VAL A 242 24.65 -19.32 10.29
CA VAL A 242 23.59 -18.69 9.49
C VAL A 242 22.59 -18.05 10.45
N GLU A 243 22.40 -16.75 10.30
CA GLU A 243 21.43 -15.96 11.08
C GLU A 243 19.99 -16.31 10.67
N VAL A 244 19.03 -16.21 11.60
CA VAL A 244 17.61 -16.45 11.28
C VAL A 244 16.79 -15.19 11.41
N HIS A 245 15.93 -14.93 10.43
CA HIS A 245 14.89 -13.90 10.49
C HIS A 245 13.51 -14.56 10.33
N VAL A 246 12.53 -14.12 11.12
CA VAL A 246 11.11 -14.30 10.78
C VAL A 246 10.72 -13.12 9.90
N THR A 247 10.45 -13.38 8.63
CA THR A 247 10.45 -12.33 7.59
C THR A 247 9.06 -11.86 7.17
N GLU A 248 8.02 -12.69 7.26
CA GLU A 248 6.73 -12.42 6.64
C GLU A 248 5.54 -12.97 7.46
N ILE A 249 5.59 -12.90 8.79
CA ILE A 249 4.59 -13.60 9.61
C ILE A 249 3.19 -12.98 9.45
N ASP A 250 2.26 -13.86 9.09
CA ASP A 250 0.82 -13.70 9.22
C ASP A 250 0.19 -15.00 9.72
N VAL A 251 -0.94 -14.90 10.44
CA VAL A 251 -1.63 -16.09 10.98
C VAL A 251 -3.10 -16.07 10.57
N SER A 252 -3.46 -16.82 9.54
CA SER A 252 -4.84 -16.86 9.04
C SER A 252 -5.82 -17.46 10.05
N MET A 253 -6.94 -16.77 10.30
CA MET A 253 -8.07 -17.28 11.09
C MET A 253 -8.87 -18.38 10.38
N LYS A 254 -8.64 -18.64 9.09
CA LYS A 254 -9.43 -19.59 8.27
C LYS A 254 -9.63 -20.96 8.93
N ASN A 255 -8.59 -21.45 9.61
CA ASN A 255 -8.55 -22.77 10.25
C ASN A 255 -8.47 -22.68 11.78
N CYS A 256 -8.65 -21.48 12.36
CA CYS A 256 -8.61 -21.28 13.80
C CYS A 256 -10.02 -21.40 14.39
N GLU A 257 -10.14 -22.06 15.54
CA GLU A 257 -11.42 -22.15 16.25
C GLU A 257 -11.73 -20.86 17.01
N THR A 258 -10.70 -20.18 17.51
CA THR A 258 -10.82 -18.97 18.33
C THR A 258 -9.68 -17.99 18.06
N HIS A 259 -9.90 -16.70 18.35
CA HIS A 259 -8.81 -15.70 18.35
C HIS A 259 -7.75 -15.98 19.41
N GLU A 260 -8.10 -16.64 20.52
CA GLU A 260 -7.12 -17.05 21.54
C GLU A 260 -6.10 -18.03 20.95
N GLN A 261 -6.54 -18.97 20.10
CA GLN A 261 -5.65 -19.87 19.40
C GLN A 261 -4.67 -19.08 18.51
N GLN A 262 -5.16 -18.19 17.67
CA GLN A 262 -4.34 -17.33 16.80
C GLN A 262 -3.31 -16.51 17.61
N ARG A 263 -3.76 -15.85 18.67
CA ARG A 263 -2.90 -15.08 19.59
C ARG A 263 -1.78 -15.93 20.17
N LYS A 264 -2.11 -17.14 20.62
CA LYS A 264 -1.13 -18.08 21.16
C LYS A 264 -0.08 -18.46 20.11
N LEU A 265 -0.47 -18.71 18.87
CA LEU A 265 0.47 -19.04 17.78
C LEU A 265 1.43 -17.87 17.51
N TYR A 266 0.88 -16.67 17.34
CA TYR A 266 1.68 -15.45 17.18
C TYR A 266 2.71 -15.28 18.31
N LEU A 267 2.25 -15.42 19.55
CA LEU A 267 3.10 -15.25 20.72
C LEU A 267 4.16 -16.34 20.84
N ASP A 268 3.84 -17.61 20.54
CA ASP A 268 4.80 -18.72 20.58
C ASP A 268 5.94 -18.51 19.56
N VAL A 269 5.63 -18.05 18.34
CA VAL A 269 6.63 -17.75 17.31
C VAL A 269 7.47 -16.53 17.71
N PHE A 270 6.81 -15.44 18.17
CA PHE A 270 7.50 -14.24 18.63
C PHE A 270 8.47 -14.58 19.76
N LYS A 271 8.04 -15.35 20.76
CA LYS A 271 8.88 -15.84 21.86
C LYS A 271 10.09 -16.61 21.35
N ALA A 272 9.88 -17.59 20.47
CA ALA A 272 10.97 -18.43 19.98
C ALA A 272 12.05 -17.63 19.23
N CYS A 273 11.65 -16.64 18.43
CA CYS A 273 12.61 -15.73 17.79
C CYS A 273 13.22 -14.76 18.81
N PHE A 274 12.42 -14.06 19.61
CA PHE A 274 12.90 -13.04 20.54
C PHE A 274 13.84 -13.59 21.62
N ASP A 275 13.60 -14.81 22.11
CA ASP A 275 14.42 -15.43 23.16
C ASP A 275 15.70 -16.06 22.58
N HIS A 276 15.77 -16.35 21.28
CA HIS A 276 16.95 -16.96 20.65
C HIS A 276 17.90 -15.87 20.12
N PRO A 277 19.18 -15.83 20.53
CA PRO A 277 20.11 -14.77 20.13
C PRO A 277 20.42 -14.79 18.63
N ASN A 278 20.44 -15.97 17.98
CA ASN A 278 20.60 -16.09 16.53
C ASN A 278 19.39 -15.61 15.69
N CYS A 279 18.23 -15.32 16.31
CA CYS A 279 17.13 -14.67 15.61
C CYS A 279 17.21 -13.14 15.83
N LYS A 280 17.29 -12.38 14.72
CA LYS A 280 17.51 -10.93 14.77
C LYS A 280 16.32 -10.09 14.32
N VAL A 281 15.39 -10.69 13.58
CA VAL A 281 14.28 -9.95 12.98
C VAL A 281 12.99 -10.73 13.11
N PHE A 282 11.92 -10.03 13.46
CA PHE A 282 10.55 -10.52 13.40
C PHE A 282 9.70 -9.49 12.66
N THR A 283 9.21 -9.85 11.47
CA THR A 283 8.50 -8.93 10.57
C THR A 283 7.12 -9.44 10.24
N VAL A 284 6.11 -8.60 10.45
CA VAL A 284 4.72 -8.88 10.10
C VAL A 284 4.43 -8.48 8.66
N TRP A 285 3.72 -9.34 7.91
CA TRP A 285 3.51 -9.16 6.47
C TRP A 285 2.27 -8.32 6.14
N GLY A 286 2.31 -7.07 6.57
CA GLY A 286 1.25 -6.07 6.44
C GLY A 286 1.00 -5.34 7.75
N ALA A 287 0.49 -4.12 7.68
CA ALA A 287 0.28 -3.29 8.86
C ALA A 287 -1.07 -3.55 9.53
N TYR A 288 -2.13 -3.87 8.78
CA TYR A 288 -3.50 -4.06 9.29
C TYR A 288 -4.30 -5.07 8.44
N ASP A 289 -5.32 -5.70 9.03
CA ASP A 289 -5.98 -6.90 8.48
C ASP A 289 -6.41 -6.79 7.00
N THR A 290 -6.98 -5.65 6.57
CA THR A 290 -7.45 -5.47 5.19
C THR A 290 -6.35 -5.16 4.17
N GLU A 291 -5.13 -4.87 4.61
CA GLU A 291 -3.93 -4.80 3.74
C GLU A 291 -3.36 -6.18 3.41
N SER A 292 -3.69 -7.21 4.20
CA SER A 292 -3.12 -8.54 4.04
C SER A 292 -3.39 -9.12 2.65
N TRP A 293 -2.34 -9.67 2.03
CA TRP A 293 -2.44 -10.43 0.78
C TRP A 293 -3.34 -11.65 0.86
N LEU A 294 -3.63 -12.16 2.08
CA LEU A 294 -4.56 -13.24 2.31
C LEU A 294 -6.02 -12.79 2.13
N GLY A 295 -6.32 -11.51 2.39
CA GLY A 295 -7.67 -10.96 2.50
C GLY A 295 -8.07 -10.66 3.96
N GLY A 296 -8.74 -9.52 4.17
CA GLY A 296 -9.13 -9.03 5.49
C GLY A 296 -10.13 -9.92 6.23
N GLU A 297 -10.88 -10.75 5.52
CA GLU A 297 -11.79 -11.75 6.11
C GLU A 297 -11.06 -12.81 6.93
N TYR A 298 -9.75 -13.00 6.70
CA TYR A 298 -8.94 -13.96 7.45
C TYR A 298 -8.28 -13.34 8.68
N VAL A 299 -8.50 -12.05 8.94
CA VAL A 299 -8.12 -11.33 10.17
C VAL A 299 -6.68 -11.63 10.61
N PRO A 300 -5.67 -11.61 9.70
CA PRO A 300 -4.44 -12.35 9.94
C PRO A 300 -3.33 -11.56 10.65
N LEU A 301 -3.49 -10.25 10.89
CA LEU A 301 -2.43 -9.32 11.31
C LEU A 301 -2.65 -8.73 12.73
N PRO A 302 -1.66 -8.03 13.33
CA PRO A 302 -1.80 -7.50 14.69
C PRO A 302 -2.69 -6.25 14.85
N PHE A 303 -3.12 -5.63 13.75
CA PHE A 303 -4.05 -4.50 13.76
C PHE A 303 -5.30 -4.86 12.95
N ASP A 304 -6.46 -4.44 13.43
CA ASP A 304 -7.73 -4.73 12.78
C ASP A 304 -7.99 -3.85 11.56
N SER A 305 -9.10 -4.11 10.86
CA SER A 305 -9.51 -3.37 9.67
C SER A 305 -9.61 -1.86 9.87
N ASP A 306 -9.90 -1.41 11.09
CA ASP A 306 -10.06 0.02 11.44
C ASP A 306 -8.72 0.65 11.90
N MET A 307 -7.61 -0.09 11.73
CA MET A 307 -6.25 0.27 12.12
C MET A 307 -6.05 0.41 13.65
N TYR A 308 -6.87 -0.26 14.47
CA TYR A 308 -6.63 -0.35 15.91
C TYR A 308 -5.83 -1.61 16.28
N PRO A 309 -4.95 -1.54 17.30
CA PRO A 309 -4.18 -2.70 17.74
C PRO A 309 -5.10 -3.78 18.32
N LYS A 310 -4.90 -5.03 17.90
CA LYS A 310 -5.54 -6.22 18.46
C LYS A 310 -4.76 -6.73 19.66
N ASP A 311 -5.37 -7.64 20.42
CA ASP A 311 -4.71 -8.30 21.55
C ASP A 311 -3.38 -9.00 21.17
N ILE A 312 -3.23 -9.43 19.91
CA ILE A 312 -1.97 -10.00 19.37
C ILE A 312 -0.78 -9.03 19.58
N TYR A 313 -0.99 -7.73 19.29
CA TYR A 313 0.03 -6.70 19.49
C TYR A 313 0.37 -6.57 20.98
N PHE A 314 -0.66 -6.51 21.84
CA PHE A 314 -0.46 -6.35 23.28
C PHE A 314 0.16 -7.58 23.94
N ASP A 315 -0.13 -8.80 23.48
CA ASP A 315 0.49 -10.02 23.97
C ASP A 315 2.01 -10.02 23.75
N MET A 316 2.45 -9.62 22.55
CA MET A 316 3.88 -9.45 22.26
C MET A 316 4.50 -8.32 23.10
N LEU A 317 3.80 -7.18 23.23
CA LEU A 317 4.30 -6.03 23.98
C LEU A 317 4.49 -6.38 25.46
N ASN A 318 3.46 -6.98 26.07
CA ASN A 318 3.47 -7.40 27.47
C ASN A 318 4.60 -8.40 27.73
N TYR A 319 4.84 -9.33 26.79
CA TYR A 319 5.96 -10.27 26.91
C TYR A 319 7.33 -9.58 26.98
N VAL A 320 7.53 -8.51 26.21
CA VAL A 320 8.78 -7.73 26.24
C VAL A 320 8.84 -6.88 27.52
N LEU A 321 7.73 -6.28 27.92
CA LEU A 321 7.64 -5.47 29.14
C LEU A 321 8.00 -6.26 30.40
N GLU A 322 7.60 -7.54 30.49
CA GLU A 322 7.96 -8.44 31.59
C GLU A 322 9.48 -8.68 31.73
N LYS A 323 10.27 -8.39 30.67
CA LYS A 323 11.72 -8.56 30.66
C LYS A 323 12.48 -7.27 30.95
N LEU A 324 11.79 -6.15 31.08
CA LEU A 324 12.43 -4.89 31.44
C LEU A 324 12.78 -4.85 32.93
N PRO A 325 13.87 -4.16 33.29
CA PRO A 325 14.09 -3.72 34.68
C PRO A 325 12.88 -2.92 35.20
N SER A 326 12.57 -3.07 36.49
CA SER A 326 11.42 -2.40 37.12
C SER A 326 11.50 -0.86 37.10
N ASP A 327 12.69 -0.30 36.91
CA ASP A 327 12.98 1.13 36.80
C ASP A 327 13.14 1.62 35.35
N ALA A 328 12.94 0.74 34.36
CA ALA A 328 13.06 1.10 32.96
C ALA A 328 12.02 2.13 32.54
N THR A 329 12.47 3.22 31.93
CA THR A 329 11.60 4.21 31.30
C THR A 329 11.45 3.91 29.82
N TYR A 330 10.22 3.88 29.33
CA TYR A 330 9.89 3.67 27.91
C TYR A 330 8.68 4.53 27.52
N PRO A 331 8.53 4.88 26.23
CA PRO A 331 7.35 5.56 25.73
C PRO A 331 6.11 4.71 26.04
N THR A 332 5.16 5.27 26.78
CA THR A 332 3.86 4.60 26.99
C THR A 332 2.99 4.88 25.77
N PRO A 333 2.39 3.87 25.14
CA PRO A 333 1.50 4.10 24.01
C PRO A 333 0.37 5.05 24.43
N THR A 334 0.17 6.12 23.67
CA THR A 334 -1.05 6.92 23.77
C THR A 334 -2.19 6.02 23.30
N SER A 335 -3.05 5.57 24.22
CA SER A 335 -4.21 4.75 23.85
C SER A 335 -5.12 5.61 22.98
N THR A 336 -5.15 5.33 21.67
CA THR A 336 -6.21 5.81 20.79
C THR A 336 -7.46 5.02 21.17
N VAL A 337 -8.29 5.61 22.03
CA VAL A 337 -9.60 5.02 22.36
C VAL A 337 -10.35 4.88 21.05
N ARG A 338 -10.64 3.63 20.67
CA ARG A 338 -11.51 3.31 19.54
C ARG A 338 -12.82 4.09 19.75
N PRO A 339 -13.19 5.00 18.83
CA PRO A 339 -14.45 5.71 18.93
C PRO A 339 -15.58 4.69 19.02
N THR A 340 -16.38 4.75 20.08
CA THR A 340 -17.61 3.97 20.17
C THR A 340 -18.61 4.58 19.20
N ILE A 341 -18.86 3.88 18.09
CA ILE A 341 -19.86 4.28 17.10
C ILE A 341 -21.21 3.71 17.54
N ASN A 342 -22.17 4.59 17.81
CA ASN A 342 -23.56 4.22 18.06
C ASN A 342 -24.22 3.85 16.72
N ASN A 343 -24.11 2.59 16.31
CA ASN A 343 -24.81 2.05 15.13
C ASN A 343 -26.31 1.86 15.42
N SER A 344 -27.04 2.95 15.65
CA SER A 344 -28.50 2.93 15.75
C SER A 344 -29.22 3.13 14.41
N ASN A 345 -28.50 3.38 13.31
CA ASN A 345 -29.09 3.78 12.03
C ASN A 345 -28.75 2.77 10.92
N ASN A 346 -29.71 2.46 10.05
CA ASN A 346 -29.63 1.51 8.92
C ASN A 346 -28.71 1.98 7.77
N TYR A 347 -27.52 2.51 8.06
CA TYR A 347 -26.60 3.07 7.07
C TYR A 347 -25.50 2.06 6.73
N ASN A 348 -25.31 1.81 5.43
CA ASN A 348 -24.26 0.94 4.89
C ASN A 348 -23.05 1.80 4.50
N TYR A 349 -22.20 2.08 5.48
CA TYR A 349 -21.02 2.92 5.29
C TYR A 349 -20.03 2.37 4.26
N ILE A 350 -19.55 3.29 3.42
CA ILE A 350 -18.47 3.11 2.46
C ILE A 350 -17.20 3.79 3.00
N ILE A 351 -17.31 5.04 3.46
CA ILE A 351 -16.27 5.75 4.21
C ILE A 351 -16.95 6.29 5.46
N GLU A 352 -16.67 5.66 6.59
CA GLU A 352 -17.25 6.01 7.87
C GLU A 352 -16.43 7.12 8.54
N PRO A 353 -17.06 8.13 9.17
CA PRO A 353 -16.32 9.19 9.85
C PRO A 353 -15.30 8.64 10.84
N ASN A 354 -14.07 9.17 10.81
CA ASN A 354 -12.94 8.81 11.68
C ASN A 354 -12.38 7.39 11.48
N THR A 355 -12.72 6.68 10.39
CA THR A 355 -12.18 5.33 10.14
C THR A 355 -10.90 5.34 9.30
N PHE A 356 -10.62 6.40 8.53
CA PHE A 356 -9.40 6.56 7.70
C PHE A 356 -9.21 5.40 6.70
N ILE A 357 -10.28 4.66 6.40
CA ILE A 357 -10.27 3.51 5.50
C ILE A 357 -11.55 3.50 4.68
N ILE A 358 -11.47 2.87 3.51
CA ILE A 358 -12.67 2.42 2.81
C ILE A 358 -13.17 1.15 3.52
N ASN A 359 -14.47 1.08 3.77
CA ASN A 359 -15.11 -0.09 4.36
C ASN A 359 -14.71 -1.36 3.60
N ALA A 360 -14.36 -2.41 4.33
CA ALA A 360 -13.76 -3.62 3.76
C ALA A 360 -14.57 -4.30 2.64
N ASN A 361 -15.89 -4.03 2.54
CA ASN A 361 -16.76 -4.54 1.48
C ASN A 361 -16.64 -3.81 0.14
N TRP A 362 -15.84 -2.75 0.09
CA TRP A 362 -15.63 -1.91 -1.08
C TRP A 362 -14.14 -1.86 -1.44
N ASP A 363 -13.87 -1.80 -2.74
CA ASP A 363 -12.54 -1.57 -3.32
C ASP A 363 -12.46 -0.16 -3.88
N ASN A 364 -11.26 0.43 -3.77
CA ASN A 364 -10.91 1.59 -4.55
C ASN A 364 -10.70 1.17 -6.02
N TRP A 365 -11.63 1.54 -6.88
CA TRP A 365 -11.61 1.31 -8.32
C TRP A 365 -11.50 2.62 -9.10
N SER A 366 -10.98 3.67 -8.46
CA SER A 366 -10.73 4.96 -9.07
C SER A 366 -9.83 4.86 -10.30
N TRP A 367 -9.97 5.79 -11.24
CA TRP A 367 -9.15 5.84 -12.45
C TRP A 367 -8.73 7.28 -12.79
N ASP A 368 -7.66 7.40 -13.57
CA ASP A 368 -7.06 8.66 -14.01
C ASP A 368 -6.81 9.66 -12.87
N TYR A 369 -6.23 9.16 -11.77
CA TYR A 369 -5.87 9.93 -10.58
C TYR A 369 -4.36 9.92 -10.33
N GLU A 370 -3.83 11.00 -9.76
CA GLU A 370 -2.45 11.15 -9.34
C GLU A 370 -2.20 10.50 -7.97
N SER A 371 -3.14 10.66 -7.04
CA SER A 371 -3.12 9.96 -5.75
C SER A 371 -4.51 9.82 -5.14
N PHE A 372 -4.70 8.79 -4.33
CA PHE A 372 -5.84 8.56 -3.47
C PHE A 372 -5.31 8.24 -2.08
N ASP A 373 -5.81 8.90 -1.03
CA ASP A 373 -5.40 8.65 0.35
C ASP A 373 -6.44 9.17 1.36
N PHE A 374 -6.12 9.16 2.65
CA PHE A 374 -6.88 9.82 3.72
C PHE A 374 -6.06 10.97 4.32
N ASP A 375 -6.71 12.12 4.57
CA ASP A 375 -6.08 13.23 5.30
C ASP A 375 -6.05 12.98 6.83
N ASP A 376 -5.43 13.90 7.57
CA ASP A 376 -5.26 13.80 9.02
C ASP A 376 -6.59 13.78 9.80
N ASP A 377 -7.68 14.22 9.19
CA ASP A 377 -9.04 14.20 9.76
C ASP A 377 -9.84 12.95 9.32
N GLY A 378 -9.23 12.05 8.55
CA GLY A 378 -9.84 10.81 8.08
C GLY A 378 -10.80 11.00 6.91
N ASN A 379 -10.67 12.09 6.15
CA ASN A 379 -11.41 12.28 4.90
C ASN A 379 -10.66 11.61 3.75
N ALA A 380 -11.36 10.87 2.89
CA ALA A 380 -10.79 10.33 1.67
C ALA A 380 -10.48 11.47 0.69
N VAL A 381 -9.24 11.58 0.23
CA VAL A 381 -8.75 12.60 -0.69
C VAL A 381 -8.26 11.94 -1.97
N ILE A 382 -8.86 12.30 -3.10
CA ILE A 382 -8.36 11.91 -4.42
C ILE A 382 -7.93 13.14 -5.21
N VAL A 383 -6.78 13.06 -5.88
CA VAL A 383 -6.29 14.08 -6.80
C VAL A 383 -6.42 13.54 -8.21
N LEU A 384 -7.35 14.08 -9.01
CA LEU A 384 -7.57 13.65 -10.38
C LEU A 384 -6.57 14.32 -11.34
N THR A 385 -6.14 13.58 -12.37
CA THR A 385 -5.15 14.06 -13.36
C THR A 385 -5.72 15.15 -14.28
N GLU A 386 -4.86 16.09 -14.71
CA GLU A 386 -5.22 17.06 -15.76
C GLU A 386 -5.32 16.39 -17.15
N ALA A 387 -6.23 16.86 -17.99
CA ALA A 387 -6.48 16.46 -19.38
C ALA A 387 -7.09 15.06 -19.58
N LYS A 388 -7.54 14.37 -18.52
CA LYS A 388 -8.26 13.10 -18.58
C LYS A 388 -9.53 13.12 -17.73
N TYR A 389 -10.52 12.32 -18.13
CA TYR A 389 -11.76 12.14 -17.36
C TYR A 389 -11.53 11.13 -16.23
N GLY A 390 -11.17 11.60 -15.03
CA GLY A 390 -10.94 10.77 -13.85
C GLY A 390 -12.12 10.72 -12.87
N ALA A 391 -12.11 9.73 -11.99
CA ALA A 391 -13.14 9.59 -10.94
C ALA A 391 -12.59 8.99 -9.65
N LEU A 392 -13.12 9.46 -8.51
CA LEU A 392 -13.21 8.59 -7.34
C LEU A 392 -14.23 7.52 -7.68
N SER A 393 -13.85 6.24 -7.69
CA SER A 393 -14.78 5.15 -7.91
C SER A 393 -14.61 4.06 -6.88
N LEU A 394 -15.71 3.67 -6.26
CA LEU A 394 -15.75 2.65 -5.20
C LEU A 394 -16.62 1.49 -5.66
N HIS A 395 -16.06 0.29 -5.65
CA HIS A 395 -16.67 -0.93 -6.20
C HIS A 395 -16.95 -1.96 -5.11
N ARG A 396 -18.17 -2.51 -5.06
CA ARG A 396 -18.49 -3.64 -4.18
C ARG A 396 -17.68 -4.89 -4.55
N LYS A 397 -17.04 -5.50 -3.57
CA LYS A 397 -16.27 -6.74 -3.71
C LYS A 397 -17.12 -7.93 -4.14
N ASN A 398 -16.47 -8.95 -4.72
CA ASN A 398 -17.03 -10.28 -5.01
C ASN A 398 -18.28 -10.28 -5.91
N GLY A 399 -18.45 -9.24 -6.73
CA GLY A 399 -19.65 -9.10 -7.56
C GLY A 399 -20.91 -8.78 -6.77
N ASN A 400 -20.77 -8.42 -5.49
CA ASN A 400 -21.88 -7.95 -4.67
C ASN A 400 -22.44 -6.65 -5.23
N VAL A 401 -23.68 -6.38 -4.88
CA VAL A 401 -24.45 -5.25 -5.38
C VAL A 401 -25.00 -4.47 -4.19
N PHE A 402 -25.27 -3.19 -4.42
CA PHE A 402 -25.98 -2.32 -3.50
C PHE A 402 -27.29 -1.93 -4.21
N ASN A 403 -28.41 -1.97 -3.47
CA ASN A 403 -29.75 -1.71 -3.98
C ASN A 403 -30.47 -0.64 -3.18
N GLU A 404 -29.74 0.01 -2.28
CA GLU A 404 -30.22 1.05 -1.41
C GLU A 404 -30.69 2.25 -2.22
N ARG A 405 -31.81 2.85 -1.77
CA ARG A 405 -32.48 3.94 -2.46
C ARG A 405 -31.67 5.24 -2.45
N PHE A 406 -30.78 5.43 -1.48
CA PHE A 406 -30.04 6.67 -1.34
C PHE A 406 -28.54 6.44 -1.21
N ILE A 407 -27.80 7.39 -1.78
CA ILE A 407 -26.37 7.60 -1.54
C ILE A 407 -26.23 8.91 -0.78
N HIS A 408 -25.50 8.88 0.33
CA HIS A 408 -25.10 10.06 1.09
C HIS A 408 -23.58 10.21 1.08
N PHE A 409 -23.08 11.43 0.96
CA PHE A 409 -21.69 11.77 1.25
C PHE A 409 -21.52 13.26 1.55
N LYS A 410 -20.50 13.57 2.34
CA LYS A 410 -19.97 14.94 2.48
C LYS A 410 -18.80 15.12 1.54
N MET A 411 -18.77 16.21 0.78
CA MET A 411 -17.70 16.48 -0.17
C MET A 411 -17.25 17.95 -0.13
N LYS A 412 -15.95 18.18 -0.30
CA LYS A 412 -15.36 19.49 -0.64
C LYS A 412 -14.41 19.33 -1.81
N LEU A 413 -14.27 20.38 -2.62
CA LEU A 413 -13.33 20.41 -3.76
C LEU A 413 -12.25 21.47 -3.54
N ASN A 414 -11.09 21.31 -4.17
CA ASN A 414 -10.06 22.37 -4.20
C ASN A 414 -10.34 23.46 -5.26
N ASN A 415 -11.29 23.22 -6.16
CA ASN A 415 -11.74 24.16 -7.20
C ASN A 415 -13.23 23.96 -7.49
N SER A 416 -13.85 24.92 -8.19
CA SER A 416 -15.31 24.95 -8.41
C SER A 416 -15.74 24.25 -9.71
N TYR A 417 -15.04 23.21 -10.15
CA TYR A 417 -15.42 22.50 -11.38
C TYR A 417 -16.55 21.51 -11.14
N PRO A 418 -17.45 21.30 -12.12
CA PRO A 418 -18.57 20.38 -11.93
C PRO A 418 -18.11 18.93 -11.81
N VAL A 419 -18.79 18.18 -10.94
CA VAL A 419 -18.59 16.72 -10.78
C VAL A 419 -19.88 15.96 -11.06
N LYS A 420 -19.76 14.77 -11.64
CA LYS A 420 -20.88 13.88 -11.90
C LYS A 420 -20.88 12.73 -10.90
N VAL A 421 -22.03 12.51 -10.26
CA VAL A 421 -22.27 11.31 -9.47
C VAL A 421 -22.92 10.27 -10.37
N ILE A 422 -22.25 9.14 -10.51
CA ILE A 422 -22.55 8.09 -11.47
C ILE A 422 -22.65 6.77 -10.69
N VAL A 423 -23.58 5.91 -11.09
CA VAL A 423 -23.58 4.52 -10.65
C VAL A 423 -23.41 3.60 -11.85
N HIS A 424 -22.70 2.50 -11.63
CA HIS A 424 -22.53 1.47 -12.65
C HIS A 424 -23.19 0.17 -12.21
N SER A 425 -23.77 -0.50 -13.19
CA SER A 425 -24.33 -1.83 -13.03
C SER A 425 -23.26 -2.91 -13.12
N THR A 426 -23.63 -4.14 -12.74
CA THR A 426 -22.75 -5.32 -12.90
C THR A 426 -22.34 -5.61 -14.35
N LEU A 427 -23.05 -5.06 -15.33
CA LEU A 427 -22.71 -5.17 -16.77
C LEU A 427 -21.85 -4.00 -17.27
N ASN A 428 -21.37 -3.13 -16.37
CA ASN A 428 -20.63 -1.90 -16.68
C ASN A 428 -21.43 -0.85 -17.47
N GLU A 429 -22.76 -0.96 -17.53
CA GLU A 429 -23.62 0.14 -17.95
C GLU A 429 -23.65 1.20 -16.86
N TRP A 430 -23.74 2.48 -17.21
CA TRP A 430 -23.74 3.56 -16.23
C TRP A 430 -24.88 4.55 -16.44
N ILE A 431 -25.30 5.17 -15.35
CA ILE A 431 -26.21 6.32 -15.36
C ILE A 431 -25.62 7.45 -14.53
N THR A 432 -25.77 8.68 -15.02
CA THR A 432 -25.47 9.87 -14.21
C THR A 432 -26.69 10.18 -13.35
N LEU A 433 -26.53 10.06 -12.03
CA LEU A 433 -27.56 10.39 -11.05
C LEU A 433 -27.71 11.90 -10.88
N LYS A 434 -26.58 12.61 -10.82
CA LYS A 434 -26.54 14.05 -10.58
C LYS A 434 -25.28 14.67 -11.17
N THR A 435 -25.40 15.88 -11.72
CA THR A 435 -24.26 16.77 -11.97
C THR A 435 -24.30 17.87 -10.91
N ILE A 436 -23.21 18.06 -10.19
CA ILE A 436 -23.05 19.08 -9.15
C ILE A 436 -22.17 20.18 -9.73
N GLU A 437 -22.77 21.33 -10.05
CA GLU A 437 -22.12 22.42 -10.82
C GLU A 437 -21.28 23.37 -9.96
N ASN A 438 -21.69 23.64 -8.72
CA ASN A 438 -21.12 24.70 -7.87
C ASN A 438 -20.82 24.17 -6.46
N VAL A 439 -19.79 23.35 -6.31
CA VAL A 439 -19.33 22.93 -4.97
C VAL A 439 -18.48 24.03 -4.36
N GLU A 440 -18.75 24.41 -3.11
CA GLU A 440 -17.89 25.34 -2.40
C GLU A 440 -16.47 24.80 -2.24
N ILE A 441 -15.49 25.66 -2.52
CA ILE A 441 -14.08 25.32 -2.42
C ILE A 441 -13.68 25.23 -0.95
N ASN A 442 -13.03 24.14 -0.56
CA ASN A 442 -12.50 23.88 0.79
C ASN A 442 -13.55 23.87 1.93
N LYS A 443 -14.83 23.74 1.62
CA LYS A 443 -15.91 23.59 2.61
C LYS A 443 -16.75 22.37 2.31
N PHE A 444 -16.98 21.53 3.32
CA PHE A 444 -17.80 20.33 3.17
C PHE A 444 -19.26 20.71 2.98
N GLU A 445 -19.85 20.17 1.92
CA GLU A 445 -21.28 20.17 1.66
C GLU A 445 -21.81 18.75 1.73
N ASP A 446 -23.08 18.65 2.13
CA ASP A 446 -23.79 17.39 2.30
C ASP A 446 -24.61 17.07 1.05
N TYR A 447 -24.49 15.85 0.55
CA TYR A 447 -25.18 15.40 -0.66
C TYR A 447 -25.92 14.10 -0.41
N ILE A 448 -27.24 14.17 -0.57
CA ILE A 448 -28.14 13.03 -0.64
C ILE A 448 -28.64 12.88 -2.07
N ILE A 449 -28.46 11.70 -2.64
CA ILE A 449 -28.79 11.40 -4.04
C ILE A 449 -29.62 10.12 -4.09
N GLU A 450 -30.80 10.23 -4.68
CA GLU A 450 -31.67 9.08 -4.91
C GLU A 450 -31.12 8.21 -6.06
N VAL A 451 -31.10 6.91 -5.83
CA VAL A 451 -30.70 5.89 -6.79
C VAL A 451 -31.97 5.25 -7.35
N PRO A 452 -32.20 5.29 -8.67
CA PRO A 452 -33.39 4.73 -9.27
C PRO A 452 -33.37 3.20 -9.15
N PHE A 453 -34.51 2.62 -8.81
CA PHE A 453 -34.68 1.17 -8.83
C PHE A 453 -34.51 0.61 -10.25
N ASN A 454 -33.79 -0.50 -10.39
CA ASN A 454 -33.52 -1.11 -11.69
C ASN A 454 -33.77 -2.62 -11.65
N GLU A 455 -34.87 -3.08 -12.26
CA GLU A 455 -35.25 -4.50 -12.34
C GLU A 455 -34.29 -5.35 -13.19
N LYS A 456 -33.46 -4.72 -14.05
CA LYS A 456 -32.64 -5.44 -15.03
C LYS A 456 -31.16 -5.50 -14.69
N ASN A 457 -30.61 -4.58 -13.90
CA ASN A 457 -29.23 -4.67 -13.44
C ASN A 457 -29.02 -3.98 -12.08
N ASN A 458 -28.53 -4.74 -11.11
CA ASN A 458 -28.18 -4.28 -9.77
C ASN A 458 -26.87 -3.45 -9.81
N TYR A 459 -26.78 -2.37 -9.03
CA TYR A 459 -25.60 -1.49 -9.03
C TYR A 459 -24.48 -2.06 -8.17
N ASN A 460 -23.23 -1.90 -8.61
CA ASN A 460 -22.08 -2.33 -7.81
C ASN A 460 -20.98 -1.27 -7.69
N LYS A 461 -21.04 -0.17 -8.45
CA LYS A 461 -20.06 0.91 -8.36
C LYS A 461 -20.73 2.27 -8.19
N ILE A 462 -20.09 3.12 -7.41
CA ILE A 462 -20.42 4.54 -7.28
C ILE A 462 -19.18 5.33 -7.68
N SER A 463 -19.35 6.29 -8.59
CA SER A 463 -18.27 7.12 -9.11
C SER A 463 -18.59 8.60 -9.00
N ILE A 464 -17.64 9.40 -8.51
CA ILE A 464 -17.69 10.86 -8.53
C ILE A 464 -16.61 11.31 -9.52
N GLN A 465 -17.07 11.66 -10.73
CA GLN A 465 -16.24 11.88 -11.90
C GLN A 465 -16.07 13.38 -12.18
N ASN A 466 -14.88 13.83 -12.58
CA ASN A 466 -14.70 15.16 -13.12
C ASN A 466 -15.45 15.31 -14.47
N SER A 467 -16.00 16.50 -14.73
CA SER A 467 -16.82 16.74 -15.93
C SER A 467 -16.07 17.44 -17.08
N ASN A 468 -14.88 17.96 -16.81
CA ASN A 468 -14.22 18.95 -17.68
C ASN A 468 -12.79 18.57 -18.10
N GLY A 469 -12.31 17.37 -17.72
CA GLY A 469 -10.95 16.94 -17.97
C GLY A 469 -9.89 17.83 -17.32
N LYS A 470 -10.22 18.54 -16.24
CA LYS A 470 -9.26 19.31 -15.43
C LYS A 470 -8.88 18.55 -14.17
N SER A 471 -7.69 18.86 -13.65
CA SER A 471 -7.27 18.37 -12.35
C SER A 471 -8.17 18.95 -11.28
N ILE A 472 -8.67 18.08 -10.40
CA ILE A 472 -9.50 18.44 -9.26
C ILE A 472 -9.16 17.50 -8.11
N THR A 473 -9.08 18.07 -6.91
CA THR A 473 -8.99 17.31 -5.68
C THR A 473 -10.38 17.18 -5.10
N ILE A 474 -10.85 15.95 -4.95
CA ILE A 474 -12.12 15.63 -4.31
C ILE A 474 -11.79 15.09 -2.92
N THR A 475 -12.33 15.73 -1.88
CA THR A 475 -12.23 15.24 -0.51
C THR A 475 -13.61 14.85 -0.02
N ILE A 476 -13.78 13.60 0.46
CA ILE A 476 -15.04 13.00 0.83
C ILE A 476 -15.00 12.39 2.23
N ASN A 477 -16.11 12.47 2.95
CA ASN A 477 -16.32 11.82 4.24
C ASN A 477 -17.81 11.44 4.39
N ASP A 478 -18.15 10.69 5.45
CA ASP A 478 -19.53 10.31 5.79
C ASP A 478 -20.27 9.68 4.60
N PHE A 479 -19.58 8.82 3.85
CA PHE A 479 -20.08 8.25 2.59
C PHE A 479 -20.76 6.91 2.89
N TYR A 480 -22.07 6.81 2.66
CA TYR A 480 -22.84 5.58 2.88
C TYR A 480 -23.98 5.42 1.86
N THR A 481 -24.50 4.20 1.78
CA THR A 481 -25.79 3.90 1.13
C THR A 481 -26.87 3.61 2.18
N ALA A 482 -28.13 3.93 1.88
CA ALA A 482 -29.25 3.73 2.82
C ALA A 482 -30.58 3.52 2.10
N ASP A 483 -31.45 2.66 2.64
CA ASP A 483 -32.82 2.48 2.13
C ASP A 483 -33.75 3.65 2.50
N GLU A 484 -33.51 4.23 3.68
CA GLU A 484 -34.26 5.37 4.21
C GLU A 484 -33.28 6.37 4.83
N ILE A 485 -33.59 7.66 4.72
CA ILE A 485 -32.85 8.72 5.39
C ILE A 485 -33.78 9.34 6.44
N ASN A 486 -33.35 9.30 7.69
CA ASN A 486 -33.98 10.07 8.76
C ASN A 486 -33.69 11.56 8.53
N GLU A 487 -34.70 12.34 8.14
CA GLU A 487 -34.59 13.80 7.93
C GLU A 487 -34.20 14.58 9.21
N ASP A 488 -34.19 13.92 10.37
CA ASP A 488 -33.96 14.53 11.70
C ASP A 488 -32.47 14.66 12.08
N SER A 489 -31.52 14.36 11.17
CA SER A 489 -30.08 14.63 11.38
C SER A 489 -29.66 16.06 10.99
N SER A 490 -30.61 16.92 10.61
CA SER A 490 -30.40 18.32 10.19
C SER A 490 -30.21 19.33 11.34
N SER A 491 -29.65 18.92 12.49
CA SER A 491 -29.33 19.87 13.57
C SER A 491 -27.93 20.49 13.43
N TYR A 492 -27.72 21.29 12.39
CA TYR A 492 -26.73 22.39 12.36
C TYR A 492 -27.29 23.55 11.49
N PRO A 493 -27.06 24.82 11.87
CA PRO A 493 -28.05 25.89 11.76
C PRO A 493 -28.34 26.36 10.33
N ILE A 494 -29.63 26.43 10.01
CA ILE A 494 -30.21 27.03 8.80
C ILE A 494 -30.00 28.55 8.86
N LEU A 495 -29.32 29.11 7.84
CA LEU A 495 -29.46 30.51 7.45
C LEU A 495 -30.49 30.56 6.32
N GLU A 496 -31.68 31.10 6.60
CA GLU A 496 -32.68 31.37 5.56
C GLU A 496 -32.29 32.58 4.70
N SER A 497 -32.53 32.43 3.40
CA SER A 497 -32.28 33.39 2.33
C SER A 497 -33.28 34.55 2.28
N THR A 498 -32.80 35.66 1.75
CA THR A 498 -33.47 36.93 1.41
C THR A 498 -34.65 36.81 0.43
N GLU A 499 -35.65 37.70 0.51
CA GLU A 499 -35.94 38.73 -0.52
C GLU A 499 -37.11 39.70 -0.20
N TYR A 500 -37.05 40.86 -0.87
CA TYR A 500 -37.87 42.09 -0.79
C TYR A 500 -39.34 41.96 -1.24
N TYR A 501 -40.23 42.85 -0.74
CA TYR A 501 -41.24 43.59 -1.55
C TYR A 501 -41.82 44.83 -0.82
N SER A 502 -42.49 45.69 -1.60
CA SER A 502 -42.69 47.14 -1.47
C SER A 502 -43.81 47.67 -0.56
N THR A 503 -43.74 48.98 -0.31
CA THR A 503 -44.65 49.91 0.38
C THR A 503 -46.13 49.87 -0.05
N SER A 504 -47.07 50.02 0.91
CA SER A 504 -48.08 51.11 0.97
C SER A 504 -49.07 50.92 2.15
N GLU A 505 -49.70 52.04 2.54
CA GLU A 505 -50.39 52.37 3.79
C GLU A 505 -51.71 51.63 4.09
N VAL A 506 -52.11 51.56 5.38
CA VAL A 506 -53.26 52.29 6.01
C VAL A 506 -53.72 51.60 7.32
N HIS A 507 -53.90 52.44 8.33
CA HIS A 507 -54.53 52.31 9.65
C HIS A 507 -55.40 51.09 10.02
N SER A 508 -55.23 50.60 11.26
CA SER A 508 -56.25 50.84 12.31
C SER A 508 -55.71 50.64 13.75
N THR A 509 -56.38 51.36 14.63
CA THR A 509 -56.13 51.72 16.04
C THR A 509 -56.14 50.58 17.06
N SER A 510 -55.34 50.71 18.15
CA SER A 510 -55.76 50.41 19.54
C SER A 510 -54.80 51.04 20.59
N ARG A 511 -55.42 51.55 21.67
CA ARG A 511 -54.94 52.46 22.73
C ARG A 511 -53.79 51.92 23.62
N THR A 512 -52.76 52.72 23.85
CA THR A 512 -52.51 53.62 25.01
C THR A 512 -52.19 52.94 26.34
N ILE A 513 -50.92 53.03 26.79
CA ILE A 513 -50.55 53.45 28.16
C ILE A 513 -49.31 54.36 28.06
N SER A 514 -49.42 55.52 28.70
CA SER A 514 -48.47 56.62 28.74
C SER A 514 -47.53 56.50 29.93
N THR A 515 -46.23 56.70 29.72
CA THR A 515 -45.35 57.36 30.69
C THR A 515 -44.36 58.25 29.95
N SER A 516 -44.31 59.51 30.38
CA SER A 516 -43.65 60.64 29.75
C SER A 516 -42.26 60.95 30.34
N LYS A 517 -41.56 61.87 29.65
CA LYS A 517 -40.37 62.68 30.02
C LYS A 517 -39.03 62.15 29.49
N THR A 518 -38.13 62.92 28.88
CA THR A 518 -38.08 64.32 28.42
C THR A 518 -36.92 64.39 27.42
N THR A 519 -37.06 65.21 26.39
CA THR A 519 -36.08 65.50 25.34
C THR A 519 -34.86 66.28 25.86
N THR A 520 -33.65 65.97 25.36
CA THR A 520 -32.59 66.99 25.19
C THR A 520 -31.74 66.65 23.97
N VAL A 521 -31.80 67.51 22.96
CA VAL A 521 -30.86 67.67 21.82
C VAL A 521 -30.01 68.90 22.20
N ILE A 522 -28.71 69.13 21.94
CA ILE A 522 -27.81 69.18 20.75
C ILE A 522 -26.37 69.48 21.34
N PRO A 523 -25.24 69.75 20.62
CA PRO A 523 -24.72 69.38 19.30
C PRO A 523 -23.25 68.85 19.29
N LYS A 524 -22.80 68.48 18.08
CA LYS A 524 -21.42 68.25 17.61
C LYS A 524 -20.41 69.34 18.00
N THR A 525 -19.13 68.95 18.10
CA THR A 525 -17.97 69.82 17.81
C THR A 525 -16.85 69.04 17.13
N THR A 526 -16.54 69.46 15.90
CA THR A 526 -15.34 69.21 15.07
C THR A 526 -14.15 69.96 15.72
N THR A 527 -12.90 69.48 15.75
CA THR A 527 -11.83 69.91 14.81
C THR A 527 -10.44 69.30 15.10
N ILE A 528 -9.75 69.00 13.98
CA ILE A 528 -8.35 69.31 13.59
C ILE A 528 -7.18 68.42 14.06
N ALA A 529 -6.43 68.03 13.03
CA ALA A 529 -5.15 67.34 12.94
C ALA A 529 -3.93 68.17 13.38
N MET A 530 -2.81 67.49 13.66
CA MET A 530 -1.49 67.94 13.21
C MET A 530 -0.54 66.77 12.93
N THR A 531 0.19 66.99 11.84
CA THR A 531 1.24 66.22 11.16
C THR A 531 2.60 66.41 11.82
N THR A 532 3.52 65.44 11.68
CA THR A 532 4.96 65.70 11.50
C THR A 532 5.63 64.61 10.65
N THR A 533 6.13 65.05 9.49
CA THR A 533 7.22 64.53 8.62
C THR A 533 8.57 64.57 9.38
N SER A 534 9.72 64.00 9.02
CA SER A 534 10.32 63.19 7.92
C SER A 534 11.79 62.91 8.33
N ILE A 535 12.49 61.93 7.72
CA ILE A 535 13.80 62.12 7.04
C ILE A 535 14.17 60.85 6.25
N THR A 536 14.72 61.11 5.08
CA THR A 536 15.11 60.27 3.94
C THR A 536 16.59 59.86 4.00
N THR A 537 16.96 58.76 3.35
CA THR A 537 18.22 58.65 2.60
C THR A 537 18.04 57.75 1.37
N THR A 538 18.42 58.30 0.22
CA THR A 538 18.56 57.67 -1.11
C THR A 538 20.05 57.62 -1.51
N THR A 539 20.44 56.69 -2.39
CA THR A 539 21.37 56.85 -3.55
C THR A 539 21.57 55.48 -4.25
N ASN A 540 21.07 55.33 -5.49
CA ASN A 540 21.75 55.26 -6.82
C ASN A 540 22.45 53.93 -7.14
N SER A 541 21.92 53.07 -8.03
CA SER A 541 21.93 53.07 -9.52
C SER A 541 23.27 52.68 -10.18
N SER A 542 23.29 51.60 -10.96
CA SER A 542 23.94 51.54 -12.28
C SER A 542 23.56 50.28 -13.07
N THR A 543 23.17 50.52 -14.32
CA THR A 543 22.89 49.60 -15.43
C THR A 543 24.12 49.51 -16.35
N VAL A 544 24.47 48.31 -16.87
CA VAL A 544 25.17 48.15 -18.17
C VAL A 544 24.76 46.80 -18.83
N VAL A 545 24.63 46.87 -20.15
CA VAL A 545 24.09 45.97 -21.21
C VAL A 545 25.17 44.97 -21.74
N PRO A 546 24.83 43.90 -22.50
CA PRO A 546 25.67 42.71 -22.73
C PRO A 546 26.47 42.77 -24.05
N PRO A 547 27.27 41.74 -24.38
CA PRO A 547 27.73 41.50 -25.74
C PRO A 547 27.16 40.22 -26.38
N THR A 548 27.18 40.26 -27.70
CA THR A 548 26.42 39.50 -28.69
C THR A 548 27.28 38.43 -29.41
N THR A 549 26.63 37.34 -29.85
CA THR A 549 26.84 36.52 -31.08
C THR A 549 28.23 36.00 -31.51
N VAL A 550 28.29 34.70 -31.85
CA VAL A 550 28.68 34.23 -33.19
C VAL A 550 27.76 33.08 -33.68
N GLN A 551 27.43 33.15 -34.97
CA GLN A 551 26.58 32.27 -35.79
C GLN A 551 27.22 30.92 -36.17
N ASN A 552 26.38 29.93 -36.50
CA ASN A 552 26.33 29.30 -37.84
C ASN A 552 25.13 28.33 -37.89
N GLN A 553 24.03 28.73 -38.55
CA GLN A 553 23.64 28.30 -39.91
C GLN A 553 23.14 26.85 -40.02
N SER A 554 21.80 26.71 -39.95
CA SER A 554 20.97 25.84 -40.80
C SER A 554 21.17 26.23 -42.29
N PRO A 555 20.80 25.42 -43.32
CA PRO A 555 19.50 24.73 -43.45
C PRO A 555 19.61 23.37 -44.20
N THR A 556 18.59 22.61 -44.59
CA THR A 556 17.22 22.87 -45.06
C THR A 556 16.51 21.51 -45.26
N GLU A 557 15.18 21.55 -45.20
CA GLU A 557 14.23 20.82 -46.07
C GLU A 557 13.97 19.31 -45.87
N ASP A 558 12.80 19.07 -45.25
CA ASP A 558 11.81 18.06 -45.64
C ASP A 558 11.32 18.32 -47.09
N PRO A 559 10.91 17.29 -47.86
CA PRO A 559 9.47 17.09 -47.96
C PRO A 559 8.98 15.62 -48.07
N GLU A 560 7.72 15.47 -47.65
CA GLU A 560 6.80 14.35 -47.89
C GLU A 560 6.83 13.77 -49.32
N LEU A 561 6.59 12.45 -49.45
CA LEU A 561 5.49 11.88 -50.26
C LEU A 561 5.51 10.32 -50.32
N GLN A 562 4.39 9.75 -49.89
CA GLN A 562 3.58 8.67 -50.50
C GLN A 562 4.16 7.29 -50.93
N ASN A 563 3.37 6.29 -50.51
CA ASN A 563 2.92 5.08 -51.23
C ASN A 563 3.93 3.98 -51.60
N GLY A 564 3.59 2.73 -51.23
CA GLY A 564 4.17 1.55 -51.88
C GLY A 564 3.90 0.23 -51.16
N THR A 565 2.71 -0.33 -51.37
CA THR A 565 2.42 -1.77 -51.21
C THR A 565 3.21 -2.65 -52.19
N ASN A 566 3.35 -3.94 -51.85
CA ASN A 566 3.80 -5.10 -52.65
C ASN A 566 5.34 -5.26 -52.72
N ASP A 567 5.97 -6.44 -52.62
CA ASP A 567 5.49 -7.81 -52.80
C ASP A 567 6.62 -8.82 -52.47
N ILE A 568 6.22 -10.08 -52.22
CA ILE A 568 6.87 -11.33 -52.71
C ILE A 568 8.09 -11.97 -51.99
N LYS A 569 7.76 -13.11 -51.34
CA LYS A 569 8.37 -14.46 -51.38
C LYS A 569 9.76 -14.72 -50.78
N ARG A 570 9.83 -15.72 -49.90
CA ARG A 570 10.30 -17.11 -50.20
C ARG A 570 9.99 -18.09 -49.04
N ILE A 571 9.17 -19.12 -49.30
CA ILE A 571 9.54 -20.57 -49.38
C ILE A 571 9.47 -21.27 -48.00
N HIS A 572 8.36 -21.95 -47.68
CA HIS A 572 8.14 -23.42 -47.78
C HIS A 572 9.06 -24.28 -46.88
N PHE A 573 8.50 -24.98 -45.89
CA PHE A 573 8.60 -26.45 -45.72
C PHE A 573 7.66 -26.96 -44.59
N VAL A 574 6.66 -27.78 -44.99
CA VAL A 574 6.21 -29.05 -44.38
C VAL A 574 5.74 -29.08 -42.90
N LEU A 575 4.45 -29.36 -42.65
CA LEU A 575 3.96 -30.64 -42.07
C LEU A 575 2.42 -30.65 -41.92
N ILE A 576 1.76 -31.42 -42.79
CA ILE A 576 0.46 -32.02 -42.54
C ILE A 576 0.73 -33.36 -41.85
N THR A 577 0.04 -33.63 -40.73
CA THR A 577 -0.54 -34.93 -40.30
C THR A 577 -0.48 -35.05 -38.76
N ILE A 578 -1.52 -34.59 -38.06
CA ILE A 578 -1.84 -35.07 -36.71
C ILE A 578 -3.32 -35.42 -36.70
N THR A 579 -3.63 -36.66 -37.04
CA THR A 579 -4.88 -37.32 -36.64
C THR A 579 -4.60 -38.82 -36.55
N PHE A 580 -3.81 -39.26 -35.56
CA PHE A 580 -3.73 -40.67 -35.21
C PHE A 580 -3.06 -40.93 -33.84
N ILE A 581 -3.60 -40.37 -32.74
CA ILE A 581 -3.36 -40.91 -31.38
C ILE A 581 -4.67 -40.83 -30.58
N ILE A 582 -5.65 -41.63 -30.99
CA ILE A 582 -6.71 -42.15 -30.12
C ILE A 582 -6.82 -43.63 -30.49
N ASN A 583 -6.03 -44.48 -29.82
CA ASN A 583 -6.28 -45.93 -29.62
C ASN A 583 -5.04 -46.68 -29.08
N THR A 584 -4.44 -46.26 -27.97
CA THR A 584 -3.57 -47.17 -27.20
C THR A 584 -3.44 -46.79 -25.71
N ILE A 585 -4.56 -46.64 -25.01
CA ILE A 585 -4.59 -46.88 -23.54
C ILE A 585 -5.90 -47.61 -23.23
N LEU A 586 -5.94 -48.89 -23.58
CA LEU A 586 -6.73 -49.94 -22.93
C LEU A 586 -5.98 -51.24 -23.18
N ASN A 587 -5.59 -51.91 -22.10
CA ASN A 587 -4.87 -53.20 -22.00
C ASN A 587 -3.34 -53.13 -22.14
N ILE A 588 -2.64 -52.96 -21.01
CA ILE A 588 -1.87 -54.00 -20.30
C ILE A 588 -1.53 -53.49 -18.89
#